data_AF-A0A2G8KUA6-F1
#
_entry.id   AF-A0A2G8KUA6-F1
#
_cell.length_a   1.000
_cell.length_b   1.000
_cell.length_c   1.000
_cell.angle_alpha   90.00
_cell.angle_beta   90.00
_cell.angle_gamma   90.00
#
_symmetry.space_group_name_H-M   'P 1'
#
loop_
_entity.id
_entity.type
_entity.pdbx_description
1 polymer ?
#
loop_
_entity_poly.entity_id
_entity_poly.type
_entity_poly.pdbx_seq_one_letter_code
_entity_poly.pdbx_strand_id
1 'polypeptide(L)'
;MSSFSTKSMFTSKEIWKMTLSNLLLNLVDLREYAKQIEKELEGVENASIQDYIKESQNIASLHNQITACDGILERMEQMLSGFQSDLGSLSAEIQTLQKQSIGMNIKLQNRQAVRGELSQFVDEMAVPESMINHILDTPVTERFFLEQLHELNHKISFVKEQSFKEALSCRDVVDVLENLKLKAIGKIREFLLQKINQMKKPMANYQVQQNALLKARFFYEFLLANERHVAKEVRDEYVDTMSKVNYSYFKGYISRLMKLQYDEVADKDDLMGVEDTARRHTFESLFRSQHYALLDNSCREYLFVCDFFMVSLSNAQDLFNAVLGKTLSLFMKHMEVYTHECYDAIAIFLCIHIILRFRTIMSDRTSAGIRQYILELNIVSIKDTDPQKLGHIDISPHYITRRYAEFSGALVSINESFPDERLDRLLSKLQSEVENFILRMAAEFPARKEQLIFLINNYDMMLGVISERASEESREAGSFRSLLGARTQEYIEEVLSPYFGSLMTFVKDAESRIERGQADSMKTQD
;
A
#
# COMPACT_ATOMS: atom_id res chain seq x y z
N MET A 1 59.69 51.95 25.75
CA MET A 1 59.88 51.70 27.20
C MET A 1 61.04 50.73 27.31
N SER A 2 62.27 51.06 27.73
CA SER A 2 62.77 51.60 29.01
C SER A 2 64.21 52.14 28.78
N SER A 3 64.61 53.39 29.04
CA SER A 3 64.81 54.15 30.30
C SER A 3 66.29 54.34 30.67
N PHE A 4 66.75 55.60 30.70
CA PHE A 4 67.73 56.21 31.64
C PHE A 4 69.19 55.72 31.64
N SER A 5 70.25 56.47 31.96
CA SER A 5 70.54 57.89 32.25
C SER A 5 72.02 57.91 32.62
N THR A 6 72.88 58.55 31.83
CA THR A 6 74.25 58.86 32.25
C THR A 6 74.23 60.18 33.00
N LYS A 7 73.98 60.09 34.31
CA LYS A 7 74.22 61.15 35.29
C LYS A 7 75.53 60.80 36.01
N SER A 8 76.58 61.59 35.83
CA SER A 8 77.40 62.11 36.95
C SER A 8 78.55 62.94 36.38
N MET A 9 78.25 64.22 36.26
CA MET A 9 79.22 65.29 36.14
C MET A 9 79.98 65.34 37.48
N PHE A 10 81.26 64.96 37.47
CA PHE A 10 82.18 65.26 38.58
C PHE A 10 82.16 66.77 38.81
N THR A 11 81.72 67.18 40.00
CA THR A 11 81.52 68.59 40.33
C THR A 11 82.85 69.31 40.44
N SER A 12 83.02 70.33 39.60
CA SER A 12 84.11 71.32 39.52
C SER A 12 84.61 71.88 40.87
N LYS A 13 83.83 71.74 41.95
CA LYS A 13 84.13 72.27 43.29
C LYS A 13 85.39 71.69 43.95
N GLU A 14 85.74 70.42 43.74
CA GLU A 14 86.94 69.81 44.34
C GLU A 14 88.23 70.22 43.61
N ILE A 15 88.15 70.38 42.29
CA ILE A 15 89.26 70.78 41.42
C ILE A 15 89.71 72.21 41.75
N TRP A 16 88.76 73.13 41.99
CA TRP A 16 89.06 74.51 42.36
C TRP A 16 89.69 74.65 43.76
N LYS A 17 89.34 73.77 44.72
CA LYS A 17 89.88 73.84 46.09
C LYS A 17 91.34 73.37 46.18
N MET A 18 91.71 72.36 45.39
CA MET A 18 93.10 71.85 45.31
C MET A 18 94.03 72.81 44.55
N THR A 19 93.52 73.50 43.53
CA THR A 19 94.30 74.45 42.72
C THR A 19 94.58 75.76 43.47
N LEU A 20 93.60 76.33 44.17
CA LEU A 20 93.77 77.58 44.93
C LEU A 20 94.77 77.47 46.10
N SER A 21 94.89 76.31 46.76
CA SER A 21 95.84 76.12 47.86
C SER A 21 97.30 75.99 47.40
N ASN A 22 97.56 75.48 46.19
CA ASN A 22 98.91 75.39 45.63
C ASN A 22 99.38 76.73 45.00
N LEU A 23 98.45 77.63 44.67
CA LEU A 23 98.71 78.92 44.01
C LEU A 23 99.16 80.05 44.94
N LEU A 24 98.94 79.95 46.26
CA LEU A 24 99.32 81.00 47.23
C LEU A 24 100.76 80.88 47.77
N LEU A 25 101.47 79.78 47.48
CA LEU A 25 102.81 79.51 48.03
C LEU A 25 103.97 79.87 47.09
N ASN A 26 103.72 80.00 45.79
CA ASN A 26 104.72 80.43 44.81
C ASN A 26 104.32 81.80 44.26
N LEU A 27 105.03 82.85 44.68
CA LEU A 27 104.95 84.21 44.16
C LEU A 27 105.33 84.25 42.66
N VAL A 28 104.44 83.76 41.79
CA VAL A 28 104.53 83.84 40.33
C VAL A 28 103.18 84.28 39.79
N ASP A 29 103.21 85.26 38.89
CA ASP A 29 102.09 86.07 38.44
C ASP A 29 100.99 85.24 37.74
N LEU A 30 99.77 85.19 38.32
CA LEU A 30 98.65 84.31 37.92
C LEU A 30 98.17 84.48 36.47
N ARG A 31 98.54 85.58 35.80
CA ARG A 31 98.07 85.89 34.45
C ARG A 31 98.77 85.10 33.35
N GLU A 32 100.02 84.68 33.55
CA GLU A 32 100.74 83.91 32.54
C GLU A 32 100.31 82.44 32.52
N TYR A 33 100.01 81.85 33.67
CA TYR A 33 99.59 80.45 33.77
C TYR A 33 98.18 80.21 33.20
N ALA A 34 97.26 81.15 33.40
CA ALA A 34 95.92 81.10 32.80
C ALA A 34 95.96 81.09 31.27
N LYS A 35 96.85 81.90 30.66
CA LYS A 35 97.06 81.92 29.21
C LYS A 35 97.64 80.62 28.66
N GLN A 36 98.49 79.94 29.43
CA GLN A 36 99.06 78.66 29.02
C GLN A 36 97.98 77.57 28.98
N ILE A 37 97.10 77.53 29.98
CA ILE A 37 96.01 76.54 30.07
C ILE A 37 94.95 76.76 28.99
N GLU A 38 94.56 78.01 28.73
CA GLU A 38 93.62 78.32 27.63
C GLU A 38 94.14 77.78 26.29
N LYS A 39 95.44 77.90 26.05
CA LYS A 39 96.07 77.43 24.81
C LYS A 39 96.13 75.90 24.71
N GLU A 40 96.34 75.20 25.82
CA GLU A 40 96.29 73.74 25.84
C GLU A 40 94.86 73.21 25.65
N LEU A 41 93.87 73.90 26.25
CA LEU A 41 92.45 73.54 26.11
C LEU A 41 91.97 73.71 24.67
N GLU A 42 92.32 74.83 24.02
CA GLU A 42 92.05 75.07 22.60
C GLU A 42 92.65 73.98 21.70
N GLY A 43 93.81 73.43 22.07
CA GLY A 43 94.44 72.34 21.33
C GLY A 43 93.64 71.03 21.38
N VAL A 44 93.13 70.66 22.56
CA VAL A 44 92.38 69.42 22.78
C VAL A 44 90.98 69.50 22.18
N GLU A 45 90.32 70.66 22.28
CA GLU A 45 89.03 70.90 21.64
C GLU A 45 89.13 70.77 20.12
N ASN A 46 90.16 71.38 19.51
CA ASN A 46 90.39 71.28 18.08
C ASN A 46 90.68 69.83 17.63
N ALA A 47 91.43 69.05 18.40
CA ALA A 47 91.68 67.64 18.09
C ALA A 47 90.39 66.79 18.13
N SER A 48 89.54 66.99 19.13
CA SER A 48 88.28 66.25 19.29
C SER A 48 87.26 66.60 18.21
N ILE A 49 87.20 67.87 17.82
CA ILE A 49 86.38 68.33 16.70
C ILE A 49 86.87 67.70 15.39
N GLN A 50 88.18 67.57 15.18
CA GLN A 50 88.75 66.93 13.99
C GLN A 50 88.40 65.44 13.89
N ASP A 51 88.41 64.70 15.00
CA ASP A 51 88.00 63.29 15.00
C ASP A 51 86.50 63.12 14.74
N TYR A 52 85.67 64.01 15.30
CA TYR A 52 84.23 64.04 14.99
C TYR A 52 83.95 64.38 13.53
N ILE A 53 84.70 65.33 12.94
CA ILE A 53 84.55 65.73 11.53
C ILE A 53 84.94 64.56 10.61
N LYS A 54 86.01 63.82 10.95
CA LYS A 54 86.44 62.63 10.19
C LYS A 54 85.38 61.53 10.20
N GLU A 55 84.80 61.21 11.36
CA GLU A 55 83.84 60.11 11.47
C GLU A 55 82.40 60.51 11.06
N SER A 56 82.11 61.81 10.92
CA SER A 56 80.79 62.33 10.55
C SER A 56 80.27 61.78 9.23
N GLN A 57 81.18 61.55 8.27
CA GLN A 57 80.84 61.05 6.94
C GLN A 57 80.37 59.58 6.97
N ASN A 58 80.95 58.75 7.84
CA ASN A 58 80.56 57.36 8.01
C ASN A 58 79.19 57.25 8.70
N ILE A 59 78.93 58.08 9.72
CA ILE A 59 77.64 58.13 10.42
C ILE A 59 76.54 58.64 9.48
N ALA A 60 76.83 59.68 8.67
CA ALA A 60 75.90 60.20 7.68
C ALA A 60 75.57 59.14 6.61
N SER A 61 76.55 58.37 6.16
CA SER A 61 76.35 57.26 5.22
C SER A 61 75.45 56.17 5.80
N LEU A 62 75.68 55.74 7.04
CA LEU A 62 74.85 54.73 7.70
C LEU A 62 73.42 55.22 7.92
N HIS A 63 73.24 56.48 8.33
CA HIS A 63 71.93 57.08 8.49
C HIS A 63 71.18 57.14 7.15
N ASN A 64 71.85 57.49 6.06
CA ASN A 64 71.25 57.46 4.72
C ASN A 64 70.81 56.05 4.31
N GLN A 65 71.58 55.00 4.66
CA GLN A 65 71.22 53.61 4.38
C GLN A 65 70.04 53.12 5.22
N ILE A 66 69.98 53.47 6.51
CA ILE A 66 68.85 53.13 7.38
C ILE A 66 67.58 53.83 6.89
N THR A 67 67.66 55.12 6.58
CA THR A 67 66.54 55.89 6.02
C THR A 67 66.09 55.31 4.67
N ALA A 68 67.01 54.78 3.86
CA ALA A 68 66.65 54.08 2.62
C ALA A 68 65.92 52.75 2.87
N CYS A 69 66.36 51.97 3.86
CA CYS A 69 65.68 50.72 4.25
C CYS A 69 64.29 50.99 4.85
N ASP A 70 64.15 52.02 5.69
CA ASP A 70 62.86 52.44 6.24
C ASP A 70 61.90 52.86 5.11
N GLY A 71 62.38 53.61 4.13
CA GLY A 71 61.58 53.96 2.95
C GLY A 71 61.16 52.76 2.08
N ILE A 72 61.95 51.67 2.05
CA ILE A 72 61.56 50.43 1.36
C ILE A 72 60.51 49.66 2.17
N LEU A 73 60.67 49.58 3.49
CA LEU A 73 59.71 48.93 4.38
C LEU A 73 58.36 49.65 4.38
N GLU A 74 58.35 50.98 4.40
CA GLU A 74 57.14 51.80 4.30
C GLU A 74 56.39 51.55 2.98
N ARG A 75 57.12 51.38 1.86
CA ARG A 75 56.51 51.02 0.58
C ARG A 75 55.92 49.62 0.57
N MET A 76 56.57 48.64 1.19
CA MET A 76 56.03 47.28 1.31
C MET A 76 54.81 47.24 2.22
N GLU A 77 54.82 48.00 3.32
CA GLU A 77 53.66 48.12 4.22
C GLU A 77 52.46 48.76 3.50
N GLN A 78 52.68 49.87 2.77
CA GLN A 78 51.63 50.49 1.97
C GLN A 78 51.08 49.55 0.90
N MET A 79 51.94 48.77 0.23
CA MET A 79 51.50 47.78 -0.76
C MET A 79 50.66 46.67 -0.12
N LEU A 80 51.11 46.10 1.00
CA LEU A 80 50.39 45.03 1.71
C LEU A 80 49.07 45.52 2.31
N SER A 81 49.05 46.75 2.84
CA SER A 81 47.83 47.41 3.32
C SER A 81 46.83 47.65 2.19
N GLY A 82 47.32 48.07 1.02
CA GLY A 82 46.54 48.16 -0.21
C GLY A 82 45.93 46.81 -0.60
N PHE A 83 46.74 45.76 -0.70
CA PHE A 83 46.27 44.41 -1.00
C PHE A 83 45.25 43.87 0.02
N GLN A 84 45.43 44.17 1.31
CA GLN A 84 44.49 43.77 2.36
C GLN A 84 43.15 44.51 2.20
N SER A 85 43.19 45.81 1.93
CA SER A 85 41.99 46.61 1.66
C SER A 85 41.25 46.09 0.42
N ASP A 86 41.98 45.79 -0.65
CA ASP A 86 41.42 45.27 -1.90
C ASP A 86 40.81 43.88 -1.71
N LEU A 87 41.45 42.98 -0.97
CA LEU A 87 40.86 41.68 -0.63
C LEU A 87 39.62 41.82 0.26
N GLY A 88 39.63 42.79 1.18
CA GLY A 88 38.50 43.10 2.05
C GLY A 88 37.28 43.61 1.27
N SER A 89 37.50 44.56 0.34
CA SER A 89 36.44 45.08 -0.53
C SER A 89 35.92 44.00 -1.49
N LEU A 90 36.81 43.24 -2.12
CA LEU A 90 36.43 42.16 -3.05
C LEU A 90 35.65 41.05 -2.32
N SER A 91 36.04 40.68 -1.10
CA SER A 91 35.31 39.70 -0.29
C SER A 91 33.92 40.21 0.10
N ALA A 92 33.79 41.48 0.44
CA ALA A 92 32.50 42.10 0.73
C ALA A 92 31.59 42.15 -0.52
N GLU A 93 32.14 42.47 -1.69
CA GLU A 93 31.43 42.39 -2.97
C GLU A 93 30.98 40.96 -3.28
N ILE A 94 31.85 39.96 -3.11
CA ILE A 94 31.49 38.55 -3.28
C ILE A 94 30.36 38.15 -2.32
N GLN A 95 30.41 38.56 -1.06
CA GLN A 95 29.34 38.26 -0.09
C GLN A 95 28.02 38.93 -0.44
N THR A 96 28.04 40.17 -0.93
CA THR A 96 26.82 40.87 -1.36
C THR A 96 26.22 40.23 -2.61
N LEU A 97 27.04 39.89 -3.61
CA LEU A 97 26.61 39.13 -4.79
C LEU A 97 26.07 37.75 -4.41
N GLN A 98 26.70 37.06 -3.46
CA GLN A 98 26.24 35.76 -2.97
C GLN A 98 24.88 35.88 -2.27
N LYS A 99 24.69 36.89 -1.41
CA LYS A 99 23.39 37.17 -0.78
C LYS A 99 22.31 37.50 -1.81
N GLN A 100 22.63 38.30 -2.82
CA GLN A 100 21.69 38.61 -3.91
C GLN A 100 21.33 37.37 -4.73
N SER A 101 22.30 36.53 -5.06
CA SER A 101 22.09 35.28 -5.79
C SER A 101 21.18 34.32 -5.02
N ILE A 102 21.42 34.13 -3.72
CA ILE A 102 20.56 33.32 -2.85
C ILE A 102 19.15 33.90 -2.76
N GLY A 103 19.02 35.22 -2.56
CA GLY A 103 17.72 35.88 -2.52
C GLY A 103 16.94 35.77 -3.83
N MET A 104 17.63 35.85 -4.98
CA MET A 104 17.03 35.66 -6.30
C MET A 104 16.59 34.20 -6.50
N ASN A 105 17.38 33.24 -6.03
CA ASN A 105 17.03 31.83 -6.09
C ASN A 105 15.79 31.51 -5.25
N ILE A 106 15.69 32.03 -4.02
CA ILE A 106 14.49 31.86 -3.19
C ILE A 106 13.26 32.45 -3.88
N LYS A 107 13.37 33.64 -4.48
CA LYS A 107 12.27 34.25 -5.25
C LYS A 107 11.88 33.39 -6.46
N LEU A 108 12.85 32.78 -7.14
CA LEU A 108 12.60 31.86 -8.25
C LEU A 108 11.84 30.61 -7.76
N GLN A 109 12.30 29.99 -6.67
CA GLN A 109 11.64 28.81 -6.09
C GLN A 109 10.21 29.12 -5.64
N ASN A 110 9.98 30.24 -4.95
CA ASN A 110 8.63 30.66 -4.56
C ASN A 110 7.72 30.88 -5.77
N ARG A 111 8.25 31.50 -6.85
CA ARG A 111 7.49 31.67 -8.11
C ARG A 111 7.21 30.34 -8.79
N GLN A 112 8.14 29.39 -8.77
CA GLN A 112 7.94 28.06 -9.35
C GLN A 112 6.87 27.27 -8.58
N ALA A 113 6.90 27.30 -7.24
CA ALA A 113 5.91 26.64 -6.40
C ALA A 113 4.50 27.21 -6.65
N VAL A 114 4.35 28.54 -6.62
CA VAL A 114 3.06 29.20 -6.88
C VAL A 114 2.60 29.00 -8.33
N ARG A 115 3.52 29.01 -9.31
CA ARG A 115 3.19 28.71 -10.71
C ARG A 115 2.66 27.30 -10.86
N GLY A 116 3.17 26.31 -10.12
CA GLY A 116 2.67 24.94 -10.16
C GLY A 116 1.20 24.87 -9.74
N GLU A 117 0.89 25.40 -8.57
CA GLU A 117 -0.48 25.43 -8.01
C GLU A 117 -1.45 26.21 -8.91
N LEU A 118 -1.03 27.38 -9.43
CA LEU A 118 -1.86 28.18 -10.33
C LEU A 118 -2.04 27.52 -11.70
N SER A 119 -1.02 26.85 -12.25
CA SER A 119 -1.14 26.11 -13.50
C SER A 119 -2.15 24.99 -13.33
N GLN A 120 -2.03 24.20 -12.25
CA GLN A 120 -2.98 23.12 -11.96
C GLN A 120 -4.40 23.65 -11.85
N PHE A 121 -4.61 24.76 -11.13
CA PHE A 121 -5.94 25.37 -11.02
C PHE A 121 -6.52 25.80 -12.37
N VAL A 122 -5.69 26.42 -13.23
CA VAL A 122 -6.11 26.87 -14.56
C VAL A 122 -6.38 25.68 -15.48
N ASP A 123 -5.54 24.65 -15.46
CA ASP A 123 -5.69 23.45 -16.28
C ASP A 123 -6.96 22.67 -15.89
N GLU A 124 -7.30 22.60 -14.59
CA GLU A 124 -8.53 21.99 -14.12
C GLU A 124 -9.78 22.81 -14.47
N MET A 125 -9.70 24.16 -14.41
CA MET A 125 -10.81 25.06 -14.74
C MET A 125 -11.03 25.22 -16.25
N ALA A 126 -9.98 25.13 -17.07
CA ALA A 126 -10.07 25.31 -18.50
C ALA A 126 -10.80 24.14 -19.16
N VAL A 127 -11.76 24.43 -20.04
CA VAL A 127 -12.44 23.42 -20.86
C VAL A 127 -11.96 23.59 -22.30
N PRO A 128 -11.10 22.70 -22.82
CA PRO A 128 -10.60 22.82 -24.19
C PRO A 128 -11.71 22.67 -25.23
N GLU A 129 -11.64 23.43 -26.33
CA GLU A 129 -12.58 23.29 -27.46
C GLU A 129 -12.53 21.89 -28.09
N SER A 130 -11.37 21.24 -28.06
CA SER A 130 -11.23 19.84 -28.46
C SER A 130 -12.16 18.93 -27.65
N MET A 131 -12.20 19.07 -26.33
CA MET A 131 -13.07 18.29 -25.46
C MET A 131 -14.56 18.51 -25.80
N ILE A 132 -14.94 19.76 -26.07
CA ILE A 132 -16.30 20.12 -26.51
C ILE A 132 -16.66 19.40 -27.80
N ASN A 133 -15.80 19.47 -28.81
CA ASN A 133 -16.03 18.86 -30.12
C ASN A 133 -16.09 17.33 -30.03
N HIS A 134 -15.23 16.69 -29.22
CA HIS A 134 -15.29 15.24 -29.05
C HIS A 134 -16.54 14.78 -28.29
N ILE A 135 -17.01 15.53 -27.28
CA ILE A 135 -18.27 15.23 -26.61
C ILE A 135 -19.45 15.38 -27.58
N LEU A 136 -19.41 16.38 -28.48
CA LEU A 136 -20.45 16.63 -29.46
C LEU A 136 -20.46 15.60 -30.61
N ASP A 137 -19.33 15.36 -31.24
CA ASP A 137 -19.25 14.67 -32.53
C ASP A 137 -18.87 13.19 -32.42
N THR A 138 -18.11 12.79 -31.39
CA THR A 138 -17.61 11.42 -31.29
C THR A 138 -18.71 10.45 -30.83
N PRO A 139 -18.87 9.27 -31.47
CA PRO A 139 -19.84 8.28 -31.02
C PRO A 139 -19.45 7.68 -29.66
N VAL A 140 -20.45 7.36 -28.84
CA VAL A 140 -20.31 6.84 -27.46
C VAL A 140 -19.56 5.49 -27.39
N THR A 141 -19.39 4.82 -28.53
CA THR A 141 -18.70 3.52 -28.64
C THR A 141 -17.17 3.63 -28.59
N GLU A 142 -16.61 4.82 -28.81
CA GLU A 142 -15.16 5.02 -28.87
C GLU A 142 -14.54 5.24 -27.48
N ARG A 143 -13.35 4.68 -27.26
CA ARG A 143 -12.60 4.82 -26.00
C ARG A 143 -12.29 6.29 -25.67
N PHE A 144 -12.06 7.10 -26.70
CA PHE A 144 -11.78 8.52 -26.56
C PHE A 144 -12.94 9.30 -25.92
N PHE A 145 -14.20 8.95 -26.26
CA PHE A 145 -15.36 9.56 -25.61
C PHE A 145 -15.42 9.24 -24.12
N LEU A 146 -15.04 8.02 -23.72
CA LEU A 146 -15.02 7.59 -22.32
C LEU A 146 -13.93 8.33 -21.53
N GLU A 147 -12.73 8.50 -22.11
CA GLU A 147 -11.64 9.27 -21.52
C GLU A 147 -12.04 10.75 -21.32
N GLN A 148 -12.62 11.39 -22.35
CA GLN A 148 -13.13 12.76 -22.22
C GLN A 148 -14.31 12.87 -21.24
N LEU A 149 -15.12 11.83 -21.07
CA LEU A 149 -16.21 11.81 -20.08
C LEU A 149 -15.68 11.73 -18.64
N HIS A 150 -14.60 10.97 -18.39
CA HIS A 150 -13.92 10.98 -17.10
C HIS A 150 -13.36 12.37 -16.77
N GLU A 151 -12.70 13.00 -17.74
CA GLU A 151 -12.18 14.36 -17.60
C GLU A 151 -13.33 15.35 -17.32
N LEU A 152 -14.46 15.23 -18.02
CA LEU A 152 -15.64 16.07 -17.78
C LEU A 152 -16.17 15.88 -16.35
N ASN A 153 -16.25 14.64 -15.88
CA ASN A 153 -16.75 14.35 -14.53
C ASN A 153 -15.81 14.90 -13.45
N HIS A 154 -14.50 14.83 -13.67
CA HIS A 154 -13.50 15.45 -12.78
C HIS A 154 -13.68 16.96 -12.73
N LYS A 155 -13.75 17.62 -13.90
CA LYS A 155 -13.95 19.08 -14.00
C LYS A 155 -15.27 19.53 -13.37
N ILE A 156 -16.36 18.80 -13.57
CA ILE A 156 -17.66 19.09 -12.92
C ILE A 156 -17.54 18.97 -11.40
N SER A 157 -16.87 17.93 -10.90
CA SER A 157 -16.69 17.71 -9.45
C SER A 157 -15.82 18.80 -8.83
N PHE A 158 -14.72 19.16 -9.50
CA PHE A 158 -13.82 20.24 -9.08
C PHE A 158 -14.54 21.60 -9.03
N VAL A 159 -15.31 21.94 -10.06
CA VAL A 159 -16.09 23.19 -10.07
C VAL A 159 -17.17 23.19 -8.97
N LYS A 160 -17.81 22.04 -8.69
CA LYS A 160 -18.73 21.89 -7.56
C LYS A 160 -18.03 22.10 -6.22
N GLU A 161 -16.83 21.56 -6.02
CA GLU A 161 -16.05 21.76 -4.78
C GLU A 161 -15.59 23.22 -4.61
N GLN A 162 -15.13 23.85 -5.69
CA GLN A 162 -14.65 25.24 -5.67
C GLN A 162 -15.77 26.28 -5.67
N SER A 163 -17.02 25.88 -5.95
CA SER A 163 -18.19 26.77 -5.89
C SER A 163 -18.37 27.43 -4.51
N PHE A 164 -17.83 26.83 -3.44
CA PHE A 164 -17.78 27.39 -2.09
C PHE A 164 -16.86 28.61 -1.91
N LYS A 165 -15.94 28.86 -2.86
CA LYS A 165 -14.96 29.96 -2.78
C LYS A 165 -15.35 31.19 -3.61
N GLU A 166 -16.54 31.20 -4.21
CA GLU A 166 -17.14 32.33 -4.95
C GLU A 166 -16.25 32.98 -6.03
N ALA A 167 -15.36 32.22 -6.66
CA ALA A 167 -14.53 32.75 -7.75
C ALA A 167 -15.38 33.08 -8.99
N LEU A 168 -15.17 34.26 -9.59
CA LEU A 168 -15.88 34.71 -10.80
C LEU A 168 -15.68 33.75 -11.97
N SER A 169 -14.48 33.17 -12.11
CA SER A 169 -14.14 32.19 -13.15
C SER A 169 -14.98 30.91 -13.09
N CYS A 170 -15.52 30.56 -11.92
CA CYS A 170 -16.43 29.43 -11.81
C CYS A 170 -17.75 29.74 -12.52
N ARG A 171 -18.25 30.99 -12.46
CA ARG A 171 -19.53 31.36 -13.09
C ARG A 171 -19.47 31.25 -14.61
N ASP A 172 -18.35 31.65 -15.21
CA ASP A 172 -18.17 31.61 -16.67
C ASP A 172 -18.11 30.17 -17.22
N VAL A 173 -17.52 29.25 -16.45
CA VAL A 173 -17.32 27.85 -16.87
C VAL A 173 -18.51 26.95 -16.50
N VAL A 174 -19.26 27.27 -15.44
CA VAL A 174 -20.41 26.48 -14.97
C VAL A 174 -21.45 26.29 -16.08
N ASP A 175 -21.81 27.34 -16.80
CA ASP A 175 -22.84 27.24 -17.85
C ASP A 175 -22.37 26.37 -19.02
N VAL A 176 -21.09 26.45 -19.39
CA VAL A 176 -20.50 25.61 -20.45
C VAL A 176 -20.48 24.15 -20.02
N LEU A 177 -20.05 23.87 -18.78
CA LEU A 177 -20.02 22.52 -18.23
C LEU A 177 -21.42 21.91 -18.08
N GLU A 178 -22.41 22.70 -17.65
CA GLU A 178 -23.80 22.27 -17.56
C GLU A 178 -24.37 21.91 -18.94
N ASN A 179 -24.11 22.72 -19.96
CA ASN A 179 -24.53 22.42 -21.33
C ASN A 179 -23.85 21.17 -21.90
N LEU A 180 -22.55 21.00 -21.65
CA LEU A 180 -21.81 19.78 -22.04
C LEU A 180 -22.32 18.56 -21.30
N LYS A 181 -22.60 18.68 -20.00
CA LYS A 181 -23.17 17.63 -19.17
C LYS A 181 -24.52 17.18 -19.74
N LEU A 182 -25.44 18.11 -20.02
CA LEU A 182 -26.74 17.79 -20.60
C LEU A 182 -26.61 17.08 -21.96
N LYS A 183 -25.69 17.52 -22.80
CA LYS A 183 -25.44 16.89 -24.11
C LYS A 183 -24.86 15.48 -23.98
N ALA A 184 -23.89 15.29 -23.09
CA ALA A 184 -23.30 13.99 -22.78
C ALA A 184 -24.36 13.02 -22.24
N ILE A 185 -25.21 13.47 -21.31
CA ILE A 185 -26.33 12.71 -20.76
C ILE A 185 -27.30 12.30 -21.87
N GLY A 186 -27.64 13.20 -22.78
CA GLY A 186 -28.50 12.89 -23.93
C GLY A 186 -27.94 11.77 -24.80
N LYS A 187 -26.65 11.84 -25.16
CA LYS A 187 -25.98 10.81 -25.98
C LYS A 187 -25.87 9.46 -25.26
N ILE A 188 -25.52 9.48 -23.97
CA ILE A 188 -25.45 8.28 -23.14
C ILE A 188 -26.82 7.62 -23.01
N ARG A 189 -27.86 8.42 -22.74
CA ARG A 189 -29.26 7.93 -22.66
C ARG A 189 -29.68 7.28 -23.96
N GLU A 190 -29.46 7.94 -25.09
CA GLU A 190 -29.80 7.39 -26.41
C GLU A 190 -29.06 6.07 -26.68
N PHE A 191 -27.77 6.01 -26.38
CA PHE A 191 -26.97 4.79 -26.52
C PHE A 191 -27.48 3.64 -25.65
N LEU A 192 -27.73 3.89 -24.35
CA LEU A 192 -28.22 2.87 -23.42
C LEU A 192 -29.61 2.36 -23.82
N LEU A 193 -30.54 3.27 -24.15
CA LEU A 193 -31.88 2.91 -24.61
C LEU A 193 -31.83 2.16 -25.95
N GLN A 194 -30.95 2.53 -26.88
CA GLN A 194 -30.77 1.82 -28.13
C GLN A 194 -30.25 0.40 -27.89
N LYS A 195 -29.30 0.21 -26.97
CA LYS A 195 -28.80 -1.12 -26.58
C LYS A 195 -29.90 -1.96 -25.91
N ILE A 196 -30.71 -1.35 -25.06
CA ILE A 196 -31.87 -2.04 -24.44
C ILE A 196 -32.88 -2.45 -25.51
N ASN A 197 -33.19 -1.57 -26.45
CA ASN A 197 -34.12 -1.88 -27.56
C ASN A 197 -33.58 -2.96 -28.50
N GLN A 198 -32.26 -3.10 -28.67
CA GLN A 198 -31.65 -4.21 -29.42
C GLN A 198 -31.95 -5.57 -28.79
N MET A 199 -32.15 -5.64 -27.46
CA MET A 199 -32.53 -6.87 -26.76
C MET A 199 -33.97 -7.31 -27.05
N LYS A 200 -34.85 -6.40 -27.53
CA LYS A 200 -36.23 -6.73 -27.93
C LYS A 200 -36.31 -7.57 -29.21
N LYS A 201 -35.23 -7.63 -30.00
CA LYS A 201 -35.24 -8.34 -31.29
C LYS A 201 -35.32 -9.87 -31.08
N PRO A 202 -36.27 -10.57 -31.73
CA PRO A 202 -36.34 -12.03 -31.66
C PRO A 202 -35.03 -12.65 -32.15
N MET A 203 -34.55 -13.70 -31.47
CA MET A 203 -33.28 -14.40 -31.77
C MET A 203 -31.99 -13.59 -31.54
N ALA A 204 -32.05 -12.37 -31.01
CA ALA A 204 -30.86 -11.69 -30.52
C ALA A 204 -30.38 -12.38 -29.23
N ASN A 205 -29.10 -12.76 -29.17
CA ASN A 205 -28.51 -13.31 -27.95
C ASN A 205 -28.33 -12.20 -26.92
N TYR A 206 -29.38 -11.89 -26.14
CA TYR A 206 -29.43 -10.81 -25.15
C TYR A 206 -28.21 -10.77 -24.19
N GLN A 207 -27.52 -11.90 -24.01
CA GLN A 207 -26.29 -12.00 -23.21
C GLN A 207 -25.13 -11.18 -23.80
N VAL A 208 -25.01 -11.11 -25.13
CA VAL A 208 -23.97 -10.30 -25.80
C VAL A 208 -24.21 -8.81 -25.53
N GLN A 209 -25.47 -8.38 -25.52
CA GLN A 209 -25.85 -7.01 -25.24
C GLN A 209 -25.69 -6.67 -23.74
N GLN A 210 -26.01 -7.60 -22.83
CA GLN A 210 -25.72 -7.44 -21.40
C GLN A 210 -24.21 -7.28 -21.13
N ASN A 211 -23.35 -8.08 -21.77
CA ASN A 211 -21.90 -7.91 -21.65
C ASN A 211 -21.41 -6.56 -22.20
N ALA A 212 -22.04 -6.04 -23.25
CA ALA A 212 -21.75 -4.69 -23.76
C ALA A 212 -22.23 -3.59 -22.78
N LEU A 213 -23.36 -3.79 -22.09
CA LEU A 213 -23.84 -2.90 -21.04
C LEU A 213 -22.92 -2.92 -19.81
N LEU A 214 -22.40 -4.09 -19.42
CA LEU A 214 -21.42 -4.19 -18.32
C LEU A 214 -20.13 -3.41 -18.63
N LYS A 215 -19.65 -3.44 -19.88
CA LYS A 215 -18.52 -2.59 -20.32
C LYS A 215 -18.85 -1.10 -20.26
N ALA A 216 -20.13 -0.75 -20.38
CA ALA A 216 -20.66 0.61 -20.28
C ALA A 216 -21.09 0.99 -18.85
N ARG A 217 -20.65 0.26 -17.81
CA ARG A 217 -21.00 0.53 -16.41
C ARG A 217 -20.72 1.97 -15.98
N PHE A 218 -19.59 2.55 -16.41
CA PHE A 218 -19.24 3.93 -16.08
C PHE A 218 -20.27 4.96 -16.59
N PHE A 219 -20.95 4.68 -17.70
CA PHE A 219 -22.00 5.57 -18.20
C PHE A 219 -23.20 5.62 -17.25
N TYR A 220 -23.57 4.50 -16.63
CA TYR A 220 -24.65 4.48 -15.64
C TYR A 220 -24.25 5.19 -14.34
N GLU A 221 -23.01 5.01 -13.91
CA GLU A 221 -22.43 5.73 -12.77
C GLU A 221 -22.44 7.25 -12.99
N PHE A 222 -22.03 7.71 -14.18
CA PHE A 222 -22.06 9.11 -14.57
C PHE A 222 -23.50 9.68 -14.58
N LEU A 223 -24.48 8.90 -15.03
CA LEU A 223 -25.90 9.30 -14.96
C LEU A 223 -26.39 9.40 -13.52
N LEU A 224 -26.05 8.46 -12.64
CA LEU A 224 -26.45 8.49 -11.23
C LEU A 224 -25.87 9.70 -10.47
N ALA A 225 -24.62 10.06 -10.77
CA ALA A 225 -23.92 11.17 -10.13
C ALA A 225 -24.48 12.54 -10.55
N ASN A 226 -24.96 12.67 -11.79
CA ASN A 226 -25.40 13.94 -12.36
C ASN A 226 -26.92 14.10 -12.43
N GLU A 227 -27.64 13.12 -13.00
CA GLU A 227 -29.09 13.19 -13.26
C GLU A 227 -29.81 11.89 -12.91
N ARG A 228 -30.30 11.81 -11.67
CA ARG A 228 -30.99 10.61 -11.14
C ARG A 228 -32.27 10.24 -11.90
N HIS A 229 -32.96 11.21 -12.50
CA HIS A 229 -34.19 10.96 -13.25
C HIS A 229 -33.91 10.14 -14.52
N VAL A 230 -32.86 10.49 -15.27
CA VAL A 230 -32.47 9.76 -16.48
C VAL A 230 -31.97 8.35 -16.14
N ALA A 231 -31.22 8.21 -15.04
CA ALA A 231 -30.79 6.90 -14.55
C ALA A 231 -31.98 5.99 -14.16
N LYS A 232 -33.04 6.58 -13.56
CA LYS A 232 -34.28 5.87 -13.24
C LYS A 232 -35.01 5.42 -14.52
N GLU A 233 -35.12 6.29 -15.51
CA GLU A 233 -35.75 5.97 -16.79
C GLU A 233 -35.07 4.77 -17.49
N VAL A 234 -33.74 4.80 -17.61
CA VAL A 234 -32.96 3.71 -18.23
C VAL A 234 -33.16 2.40 -17.49
N ARG A 235 -33.20 2.44 -16.16
CA ARG A 235 -33.44 1.27 -15.31
C ARG A 235 -34.85 0.72 -15.51
N ASP A 236 -35.86 1.58 -15.47
CA ASP A 236 -37.26 1.15 -15.56
C ASP A 236 -37.56 0.58 -16.97
N GLU A 237 -36.98 1.16 -18.04
CA GLU A 237 -37.07 0.62 -19.41
C GLU A 237 -36.32 -0.72 -19.57
N TYR A 238 -35.16 -0.87 -18.93
CA TYR A 238 -34.44 -2.15 -18.88
C TYR A 238 -35.31 -3.23 -18.24
N VAL A 239 -35.88 -2.93 -17.07
CA VAL A 239 -36.70 -3.87 -16.30
C VAL A 239 -37.92 -4.31 -17.10
N ASP A 240 -38.66 -3.39 -17.71
CA ASP A 240 -39.84 -3.73 -18.53
C ASP A 240 -39.46 -4.56 -19.76
N THR A 241 -38.36 -4.18 -20.44
CA THR A 241 -37.86 -4.92 -21.60
C THR A 241 -37.45 -6.34 -21.23
N MET A 242 -36.64 -6.50 -20.18
CA MET A 242 -36.10 -7.79 -19.79
C MET A 242 -37.19 -8.70 -19.21
N SER A 243 -38.18 -8.12 -18.51
CA SER A 243 -39.37 -8.85 -18.07
C SER A 243 -40.15 -9.46 -19.24
N LYS A 244 -40.39 -8.68 -20.31
CA LYS A 244 -41.08 -9.16 -21.52
C LYS A 244 -40.28 -10.20 -22.29
N VAL A 245 -38.97 -9.99 -22.44
CA VAL A 245 -38.07 -10.92 -23.16
C VAL A 245 -38.00 -12.26 -22.43
N ASN A 246 -37.74 -12.26 -21.12
CA ASN A 246 -37.70 -13.47 -20.31
C ASN A 246 -39.04 -14.21 -20.35
N TYR A 247 -40.15 -13.51 -20.16
CA TYR A 247 -41.47 -14.12 -20.18
C TYR A 247 -41.77 -14.78 -21.53
N SER A 248 -41.49 -14.09 -22.65
CA SER A 248 -41.71 -14.63 -23.99
C SER A 248 -40.82 -15.86 -24.27
N TYR A 249 -39.55 -15.79 -23.86
CA TYR A 249 -38.61 -16.90 -23.98
C TYR A 249 -39.08 -18.14 -23.21
N PHE A 250 -39.39 -17.99 -21.92
CA PHE A 250 -39.82 -19.13 -21.09
C PHE A 250 -41.20 -19.65 -21.48
N LYS A 251 -42.15 -18.78 -21.86
CA LYS A 251 -43.43 -19.22 -22.40
C LYS A 251 -43.25 -20.07 -23.67
N GLY A 252 -42.42 -19.61 -24.60
CA GLY A 252 -42.10 -20.36 -25.81
C GLY A 252 -41.33 -21.65 -25.52
N TYR A 253 -40.42 -21.63 -24.55
CA TYR A 253 -39.63 -22.79 -24.13
C TYR A 253 -40.51 -23.87 -23.50
N ILE A 254 -41.37 -23.50 -22.52
CA ILE A 254 -42.35 -24.41 -21.91
C ILE A 254 -43.26 -24.97 -22.99
N SER A 255 -43.86 -24.15 -23.85
CA SER A 255 -44.75 -24.65 -24.92
C SER A 255 -44.07 -25.60 -25.91
N ARG A 256 -42.77 -25.46 -26.18
CA ARG A 256 -42.01 -26.40 -27.03
C ARG A 256 -41.67 -27.69 -26.31
N LEU A 257 -41.34 -27.62 -25.02
CA LEU A 257 -41.06 -28.79 -24.20
C LEU A 257 -42.32 -29.61 -23.91
N MET A 258 -43.47 -28.98 -23.71
CA MET A 258 -44.74 -29.67 -23.55
C MET A 258 -45.13 -30.47 -24.80
N LYS A 259 -44.76 -30.00 -26.00
CA LYS A 259 -44.96 -30.79 -27.25
C LYS A 259 -44.07 -32.04 -27.34
N LEU A 260 -43.04 -32.13 -26.51
CA LEU A 260 -42.14 -33.29 -26.41
C LEU A 260 -42.54 -34.23 -25.26
N GLN A 261 -43.53 -33.85 -24.45
CA GLN A 261 -44.04 -34.64 -23.33
C GLN A 261 -44.88 -35.82 -23.83
N TYR A 262 -44.85 -36.92 -23.07
CA TYR A 262 -45.69 -38.11 -23.24
C TYR A 262 -47.18 -37.72 -23.15
N ASP A 263 -48.00 -38.19 -24.10
CA ASP A 263 -49.43 -37.83 -24.23
C ASP A 263 -50.37 -38.65 -23.32
N GLU A 264 -49.85 -39.63 -22.57
CA GLU A 264 -50.65 -40.40 -21.61
C GLU A 264 -50.18 -40.06 -20.19
N VAL A 265 -50.83 -39.06 -19.58
CA VAL A 265 -50.77 -38.88 -18.13
C VAL A 265 -51.47 -40.10 -17.54
N ALA A 266 -50.78 -40.87 -16.69
CA ALA A 266 -51.36 -42.05 -16.04
C ALA A 266 -52.70 -41.69 -15.38
N ASP A 267 -53.78 -42.22 -15.93
CA ASP A 267 -55.13 -42.01 -15.40
C ASP A 267 -55.30 -42.88 -14.14
N LYS A 268 -56.37 -42.65 -13.38
CA LYS A 268 -56.65 -43.35 -12.11
C LYS A 268 -56.65 -44.89 -12.20
N ASP A 269 -56.74 -45.42 -13.41
CA ASP A 269 -56.83 -46.85 -13.73
C ASP A 269 -55.50 -47.47 -14.21
N ASP A 270 -54.40 -46.71 -14.34
CA ASP A 270 -53.12 -47.25 -14.79
C ASP A 270 -52.34 -47.95 -13.67
N LEU A 271 -52.00 -49.23 -13.89
CA LEU A 271 -51.30 -50.07 -12.92
C LEU A 271 -49.79 -49.75 -12.90
N MET A 272 -49.21 -49.67 -11.69
CA MET A 272 -47.78 -49.45 -11.50
C MET A 272 -46.96 -50.59 -12.15
N GLY A 273 -46.21 -50.27 -13.22
CA GLY A 273 -45.16 -51.15 -13.74
C GLY A 273 -45.24 -51.54 -15.22
N VAL A 274 -45.62 -50.64 -16.14
CA VAL A 274 -45.37 -50.86 -17.57
C VAL A 274 -44.04 -50.18 -17.94
N GLU A 275 -42.99 -50.99 -18.19
CA GLU A 275 -41.77 -50.50 -18.82
C GLU A 275 -42.05 -50.23 -20.29
N ASP A 276 -42.03 -48.96 -20.70
CA ASP A 276 -42.28 -48.61 -22.10
C ASP A 276 -41.04 -48.01 -22.79
N THR A 277 -40.68 -48.65 -23.91
CA THR A 277 -39.36 -48.63 -24.55
C THR A 277 -39.25 -47.59 -25.67
N ALA A 278 -39.87 -46.42 -25.53
CA ALA A 278 -39.85 -45.37 -26.54
C ALA A 278 -38.94 -44.19 -26.16
N ARG A 279 -38.07 -43.79 -27.10
CA ARG A 279 -37.16 -42.63 -27.02
C ARG A 279 -37.90 -41.28 -26.90
N ARG A 280 -38.55 -40.99 -25.77
CA ARG A 280 -39.15 -39.67 -25.44
C ARG A 280 -38.94 -39.36 -23.96
N HIS A 281 -38.82 -38.07 -23.64
CA HIS A 281 -38.40 -37.60 -22.31
C HIS A 281 -39.54 -37.68 -21.29
N THR A 282 -39.26 -38.24 -20.11
CA THR A 282 -40.20 -38.24 -18.98
C THR A 282 -40.42 -36.81 -18.45
N PHE A 283 -41.53 -36.58 -17.76
CA PHE A 283 -41.84 -35.25 -17.23
C PHE A 283 -40.77 -34.73 -16.27
N GLU A 284 -40.13 -35.58 -15.47
CA GLU A 284 -39.06 -35.18 -14.54
C GLU A 284 -37.82 -34.67 -15.28
N SER A 285 -37.54 -35.25 -16.45
CA SER A 285 -36.45 -34.80 -17.33
C SER A 285 -36.75 -33.41 -17.90
N LEU A 286 -38.00 -33.18 -18.31
CA LEU A 286 -38.47 -31.87 -18.78
C LEU A 286 -38.48 -30.85 -17.63
N PHE A 287 -38.99 -31.23 -16.47
CA PHE A 287 -39.04 -30.42 -15.24
C PHE A 287 -37.63 -29.98 -14.81
N ARG A 288 -36.66 -30.89 -14.79
CA ARG A 288 -35.26 -30.60 -14.50
C ARG A 288 -34.69 -29.59 -15.50
N SER A 289 -34.94 -29.78 -16.80
CA SER A 289 -34.43 -28.90 -17.85
C SER A 289 -35.03 -27.49 -17.75
N GLN A 290 -36.34 -27.40 -17.52
CA GLN A 290 -37.07 -26.14 -17.31
C GLN A 290 -36.55 -25.36 -16.10
N HIS A 291 -36.44 -26.01 -14.95
CA HIS A 291 -35.99 -25.38 -13.71
C HIS A 291 -34.49 -25.05 -13.72
N TYR A 292 -33.66 -25.85 -14.40
CA TYR A 292 -32.25 -25.53 -14.60
C TYR A 292 -32.07 -24.28 -15.48
N ALA A 293 -32.80 -24.17 -16.59
CA ALA A 293 -32.77 -23.00 -17.45
C ALA A 293 -33.26 -21.74 -16.72
N LEU A 294 -34.32 -21.86 -15.92
CA LEU A 294 -34.81 -20.78 -15.06
C LEU A 294 -33.77 -20.35 -14.03
N LEU A 295 -33.15 -21.32 -13.34
CA LEU A 295 -32.11 -21.10 -12.35
C LEU A 295 -30.90 -20.37 -12.94
N ASP A 296 -30.35 -20.88 -14.04
CA ASP A 296 -29.16 -20.30 -14.66
C ASP A 296 -29.40 -18.87 -15.16
N ASN A 297 -30.56 -18.62 -15.77
CA ASN A 297 -30.94 -17.28 -16.22
C ASN A 297 -31.19 -16.33 -15.03
N SER A 298 -31.82 -16.82 -13.96
CA SER A 298 -32.05 -16.04 -12.74
C SER A 298 -30.75 -15.63 -12.06
N CYS A 299 -29.77 -16.54 -11.95
CA CYS A 299 -28.46 -16.20 -11.40
C CYS A 299 -27.73 -15.13 -12.23
N ARG A 300 -27.72 -15.27 -13.56
CA ARG A 300 -27.06 -14.30 -14.45
C ARG A 300 -27.72 -12.94 -14.38
N GLU A 301 -29.05 -12.89 -14.36
CA GLU A 301 -29.80 -11.65 -14.25
C GLU A 301 -29.57 -10.97 -12.91
N TYR A 302 -29.57 -11.73 -11.82
CA TYR A 302 -29.30 -11.20 -10.49
C TYR A 302 -27.88 -10.61 -10.38
N LEU A 303 -26.86 -11.31 -10.91
CA LEU A 303 -25.49 -10.80 -10.96
C LEU A 303 -25.39 -9.54 -11.82
N PHE A 304 -26.01 -9.53 -13.00
CA PHE A 304 -26.05 -8.35 -13.86
C PHE A 304 -26.70 -7.16 -13.17
N VAL A 305 -27.84 -7.36 -12.50
CA VAL A 305 -28.55 -6.29 -11.78
C VAL A 305 -27.68 -5.72 -10.65
N CYS A 306 -27.00 -6.58 -9.89
CA CYS A 306 -26.07 -6.14 -8.85
C CYS A 306 -24.90 -5.32 -9.43
N ASP A 307 -24.27 -5.82 -10.50
CA ASP A 307 -23.05 -5.23 -11.05
C ASP A 307 -23.31 -3.95 -11.84
N PHE A 308 -24.34 -3.94 -12.70
CA PHE A 308 -24.63 -2.81 -13.59
C PHE A 308 -25.33 -1.66 -12.84
N PHE A 309 -26.32 -1.96 -12.01
CA PHE A 309 -27.05 -0.91 -11.27
C PHE A 309 -26.37 -0.52 -9.95
N MET A 310 -25.30 -1.21 -9.53
CA MET A 310 -24.57 -0.99 -8.28
C MET A 310 -25.49 -0.99 -7.05
N VAL A 311 -26.41 -1.95 -7.00
CA VAL A 311 -27.46 -2.02 -5.97
C VAL A 311 -27.19 -3.15 -4.99
N SER A 312 -27.37 -2.90 -3.69
CA SER A 312 -27.19 -3.89 -2.62
C SER A 312 -28.51 -4.53 -2.16
N LEU A 313 -28.43 -5.83 -1.85
CA LEU A 313 -29.45 -6.77 -1.33
C LEU A 313 -30.93 -6.40 -1.51
N SER A 314 -31.47 -5.48 -0.70
CA SER A 314 -32.92 -5.18 -0.68
C SER A 314 -33.42 -4.64 -2.02
N ASN A 315 -32.77 -3.60 -2.52
CA ASN A 315 -33.16 -2.96 -3.77
C ASN A 315 -32.84 -3.87 -4.99
N ALA A 316 -31.86 -4.77 -4.86
CA ALA A 316 -31.53 -5.76 -5.88
C ALA A 316 -32.62 -6.83 -5.97
N GLN A 317 -33.17 -7.25 -4.82
CA GLN A 317 -34.30 -8.19 -4.77
C GLN A 317 -35.56 -7.59 -5.40
N ASP A 318 -35.86 -6.31 -5.15
CA ASP A 318 -37.01 -5.64 -5.74
C ASP A 318 -36.89 -5.54 -7.27
N LEU A 319 -35.71 -5.18 -7.77
CA LEU A 319 -35.43 -5.13 -9.22
C LEU A 319 -35.49 -6.53 -9.85
N PHE A 320 -34.94 -7.55 -9.17
CA PHE A 320 -35.02 -8.92 -9.63
C PHE A 320 -36.46 -9.41 -9.71
N ASN A 321 -37.27 -9.12 -8.68
CA ASN A 321 -38.70 -9.45 -8.66
C ASN A 321 -39.46 -8.71 -9.78
N ALA A 322 -39.09 -7.46 -10.08
CA ALA A 322 -39.70 -6.71 -11.17
C ALA A 322 -39.34 -7.30 -12.55
N VAL A 323 -38.11 -7.81 -12.74
CA VAL A 323 -37.69 -8.46 -13.99
C VAL A 323 -38.33 -9.85 -14.14
N LEU A 324 -38.13 -10.74 -13.16
CA LEU A 324 -38.49 -12.16 -13.29
C LEU A 324 -39.84 -12.54 -12.68
N GLY A 325 -40.51 -11.66 -11.92
CA GLY A 325 -41.75 -11.99 -11.21
C GLY A 325 -42.87 -12.55 -12.09
N LYS A 326 -43.06 -12.00 -13.29
CA LYS A 326 -44.05 -12.51 -14.27
C LYS A 326 -43.69 -13.92 -14.76
N THR A 327 -42.40 -14.17 -14.98
CA THR A 327 -41.87 -15.48 -15.39
C THR A 327 -42.01 -16.50 -14.26
N LEU A 328 -41.67 -16.14 -13.02
CA LEU A 328 -41.85 -17.01 -11.86
C LEU A 328 -43.32 -17.38 -11.67
N SER A 329 -44.23 -16.41 -11.83
CA SER A 329 -45.68 -16.66 -11.77
C SER A 329 -46.17 -17.63 -12.85
N LEU A 330 -45.59 -17.56 -14.07
CA LEU A 330 -45.88 -18.50 -15.14
C LEU A 330 -45.46 -19.93 -14.77
N PHE A 331 -44.27 -20.10 -14.21
CA PHE A 331 -43.78 -21.41 -13.74
C PHE A 331 -44.63 -21.95 -12.59
N MET A 332 -45.01 -21.10 -11.62
CA MET A 332 -45.89 -21.51 -10.52
C MET A 332 -47.23 -22.03 -11.03
N LYS A 333 -47.88 -21.28 -11.94
CA LYS A 333 -49.15 -21.71 -12.54
C LYS A 333 -48.99 -23.00 -13.36
N HIS A 334 -47.89 -23.15 -14.08
CA HIS A 334 -47.60 -24.38 -14.82
C HIS A 334 -47.46 -25.58 -13.88
N MET A 335 -46.80 -25.40 -12.73
CA MET A 335 -46.65 -26.47 -11.75
C MET A 335 -47.93 -26.80 -11.01
N GLU A 336 -48.74 -25.80 -10.69
CA GLU A 336 -50.06 -25.99 -10.08
C GLU A 336 -50.95 -26.87 -10.96
N VAL A 337 -51.01 -26.59 -12.28
CA VAL A 337 -51.77 -27.43 -13.23
C VAL A 337 -51.25 -28.86 -13.26
N TYR A 338 -49.92 -29.06 -13.37
CA TYR A 338 -49.34 -30.41 -13.39
C TYR A 338 -49.60 -31.20 -12.10
N THR A 339 -49.42 -30.57 -10.93
CA THR A 339 -49.66 -31.24 -9.64
C THR A 339 -51.12 -31.58 -9.40
N HIS A 340 -52.06 -30.86 -10.01
CA HIS A 340 -53.48 -31.19 -9.96
C HIS A 340 -53.88 -32.34 -10.90
N GLU A 341 -53.18 -32.50 -12.03
CA GLU A 341 -53.50 -33.52 -13.05
C GLU A 341 -52.71 -34.84 -12.85
N CYS A 342 -51.64 -34.84 -12.06
CA CYS A 342 -50.79 -36.02 -11.86
C CYS A 342 -51.15 -36.86 -10.63
N TYR A 343 -51.40 -38.14 -10.86
CA TYR A 343 -51.63 -39.15 -9.82
C TYR A 343 -50.39 -40.02 -9.52
N ASP A 344 -49.29 -39.82 -10.24
CA ASP A 344 -48.02 -40.52 -10.00
C ASP A 344 -47.24 -39.90 -8.82
N ALA A 345 -47.31 -40.58 -7.68
CA ALA A 345 -46.62 -40.17 -6.46
C ALA A 345 -45.08 -40.21 -6.58
N ILE A 346 -44.52 -41.08 -7.43
CA ILE A 346 -43.07 -41.19 -7.65
C ILE A 346 -42.59 -39.99 -8.46
N ALA A 347 -43.31 -39.62 -9.52
CA ALA A 347 -43.01 -38.43 -10.33
C ALA A 347 -43.05 -37.13 -9.50
N ILE A 348 -44.05 -36.98 -8.63
CA ILE A 348 -44.17 -35.83 -7.72
C ILE A 348 -43.00 -35.82 -6.72
N PHE A 349 -42.64 -36.97 -6.15
CA PHE A 349 -41.53 -37.08 -5.21
C PHE A 349 -40.19 -36.75 -5.86
N LEU A 350 -39.96 -37.20 -7.09
CA LEU A 350 -38.77 -36.85 -7.88
C LEU A 350 -38.71 -35.35 -8.19
N CYS A 351 -39.84 -34.70 -8.52
CA CYS A 351 -39.90 -33.26 -8.71
C CYS A 351 -39.53 -32.49 -7.43
N ILE A 352 -40.01 -32.92 -6.26
CA ILE A 352 -39.65 -32.34 -4.96
C ILE A 352 -38.15 -32.50 -4.69
N HIS A 353 -37.58 -33.67 -4.95
CA HIS A 353 -36.15 -33.90 -4.80
C HIS A 353 -35.30 -33.04 -5.73
N ILE A 354 -35.74 -32.83 -6.97
CA ILE A 354 -35.10 -31.93 -7.93
C ILE A 354 -35.11 -30.48 -7.42
N ILE A 355 -36.24 -30.00 -6.87
CA ILE A 355 -36.33 -28.66 -6.26
C ILE A 355 -35.38 -28.53 -5.07
N LEU A 356 -35.34 -29.52 -4.18
CA LEU A 356 -34.41 -29.54 -3.04
C LEU A 356 -32.95 -29.48 -3.50
N ARG A 357 -32.60 -30.23 -4.55
CA ARG A 357 -31.26 -30.16 -5.17
C ARG A 357 -30.97 -28.81 -5.80
N PHE A 358 -31.93 -28.18 -6.49
CA PHE A 358 -31.76 -26.82 -7.01
C PHE A 358 -31.63 -25.78 -5.92
N ARG A 359 -32.28 -25.94 -4.77
CA ARG A 359 -32.08 -25.07 -3.59
C ARG A 359 -30.66 -25.16 -3.06
N THR A 360 -30.08 -26.36 -3.02
CA THR A 360 -28.66 -26.54 -2.66
C THR A 360 -27.74 -25.86 -3.68
N ILE A 361 -28.01 -25.98 -4.98
CA ILE A 361 -27.21 -25.35 -6.06
C ILE A 361 -27.36 -23.81 -6.06
N MET A 362 -28.56 -23.28 -5.79
CA MET A 362 -28.82 -21.85 -5.59
C MET A 362 -28.00 -21.31 -4.42
N SER A 363 -28.06 -22.02 -3.28
CA SER A 363 -27.23 -21.72 -2.12
C SER A 363 -25.77 -21.75 -2.55
N ASP A 364 -25.31 -22.71 -3.33
CA ASP A 364 -23.90 -22.81 -3.74
C ASP A 364 -23.39 -21.59 -4.54
N ARG A 365 -24.19 -21.07 -5.48
CA ARG A 365 -23.84 -19.91 -6.32
C ARG A 365 -23.93 -18.56 -5.60
N THR A 366 -24.81 -18.43 -4.61
CA THR A 366 -24.90 -17.22 -3.75
C THR A 366 -24.05 -17.31 -2.48
N SER A 367 -23.73 -18.52 -2.01
CA SER A 367 -22.95 -18.80 -0.80
C SER A 367 -21.49 -19.13 -1.06
N ALA A 368 -21.03 -19.20 -2.32
CA ALA A 368 -19.58 -19.14 -2.58
C ALA A 368 -18.97 -17.89 -1.92
N GLY A 369 -19.62 -16.74 -2.03
CA GLY A 369 -19.20 -15.51 -1.35
C GLY A 369 -19.36 -15.56 0.17
N ILE A 370 -20.46 -16.11 0.69
CA ILE A 370 -20.73 -16.15 2.15
C ILE A 370 -19.86 -17.18 2.86
N ARG A 371 -19.69 -18.39 2.32
CA ARG A 371 -18.81 -19.43 2.87
C ARG A 371 -17.35 -18.99 2.80
N GLN A 372 -16.95 -18.33 1.71
CA GLN A 372 -15.62 -17.73 1.60
C GLN A 372 -15.41 -16.63 2.64
N TYR A 373 -16.36 -15.70 2.77
CA TYR A 373 -16.27 -14.61 3.74
C TYR A 373 -16.23 -15.13 5.19
N ILE A 374 -17.06 -16.10 5.54
CA ILE A 374 -17.04 -16.72 6.87
C ILE A 374 -15.71 -17.45 7.12
N LEU A 375 -15.19 -18.16 6.12
CA LEU A 375 -13.91 -18.86 6.25
C LEU A 375 -12.75 -17.88 6.38
N GLU A 376 -12.72 -16.80 5.60
CA GLU A 376 -11.74 -15.72 5.70
C GLU A 376 -11.83 -14.99 7.05
N LEU A 377 -13.03 -14.73 7.57
CA LEU A 377 -13.22 -14.16 8.92
C LEU A 377 -12.71 -15.10 10.01
N ASN A 378 -12.95 -16.41 9.90
CA ASN A 378 -12.43 -17.39 10.86
C ASN A 378 -10.89 -17.47 10.82
N ILE A 379 -10.30 -17.41 9.62
CA ILE A 379 -8.84 -17.36 9.44
C ILE A 379 -8.25 -16.13 10.16
N VAL A 380 -8.83 -14.95 9.94
CA VAL A 380 -8.40 -13.70 10.59
C VAL A 380 -8.59 -13.77 12.10
N SER A 381 -9.74 -14.30 12.56
CA SER A 381 -10.01 -14.45 13.99
C SER A 381 -8.97 -15.33 14.68
N ILE A 382 -8.57 -16.46 14.09
CA ILE A 382 -7.58 -17.36 14.68
C ILE A 382 -6.18 -16.72 14.65
N LYS A 383 -5.85 -16.02 13.57
CA LYS A 383 -4.58 -15.29 13.43
C LYS A 383 -4.41 -14.24 14.53
N ASP A 384 -5.43 -13.41 14.73
CA ASP A 384 -5.37 -12.25 15.64
C ASP A 384 -5.73 -12.60 17.09
N THR A 385 -6.06 -13.87 17.38
CA THR A 385 -6.32 -14.32 18.75
C THR A 385 -5.04 -14.32 19.56
N ASP A 386 -5.08 -13.64 20.70
CA ASP A 386 -4.02 -13.58 21.69
C ASP A 386 -4.16 -14.75 22.69
N PRO A 387 -3.17 -15.65 22.80
CA PRO A 387 -3.15 -16.75 23.76
C PRO A 387 -3.48 -16.32 25.19
N GLN A 388 -3.01 -15.15 25.63
CA GLN A 388 -3.14 -14.69 27.01
C GLN A 388 -4.56 -14.22 27.36
N LYS A 389 -5.38 -13.92 26.34
CA LYS A 389 -6.77 -13.48 26.52
C LYS A 389 -7.76 -14.63 26.66
N LEU A 390 -7.31 -15.88 26.48
CA LEU A 390 -8.17 -17.07 26.44
C LEU A 390 -8.40 -17.74 27.80
N GLY A 391 -7.91 -17.15 28.90
CA GLY A 391 -8.11 -17.65 30.26
C GLY A 391 -7.06 -18.69 30.67
N HIS A 392 -7.40 -19.58 31.60
CA HIS A 392 -6.46 -20.58 32.13
C HIS A 392 -6.15 -21.65 31.08
N ILE A 393 -4.91 -21.68 30.62
CA ILE A 393 -4.42 -22.67 29.65
C ILE A 393 -3.97 -23.92 30.42
N ASP A 394 -4.54 -25.08 30.08
CA ASP A 394 -4.18 -26.37 30.64
C ASP A 394 -3.60 -27.29 29.53
N ILE A 395 -2.94 -28.37 29.94
CA ILE A 395 -2.30 -29.38 29.08
C ILE A 395 -3.33 -30.15 28.23
N SER A 396 -4.61 -30.06 28.60
CA SER A 396 -5.75 -30.62 27.87
C SER A 396 -5.93 -30.01 26.47
N PRO A 397 -6.57 -30.71 25.51
CA PRO A 397 -6.86 -30.15 24.20
C PRO A 397 -7.71 -28.88 24.27
N HIS A 398 -7.32 -27.85 23.53
CA HIS A 398 -8.00 -26.56 23.56
C HIS A 398 -9.37 -26.63 22.85
N TYR A 399 -10.38 -25.93 23.33
CA TYR A 399 -11.71 -25.98 22.71
C TYR A 399 -11.73 -25.45 21.26
N ILE A 400 -10.81 -24.53 20.92
CA ILE A 400 -10.67 -23.98 19.56
C ILE A 400 -10.20 -25.05 18.58
N THR A 401 -9.23 -25.89 18.97
CA THR A 401 -8.73 -26.98 18.10
C THR A 401 -9.82 -28.00 17.84
N ARG A 402 -10.71 -28.24 18.83
CA ARG A 402 -11.88 -29.11 18.69
C ARG A 402 -12.89 -28.54 17.71
N ARG A 403 -13.25 -27.26 17.89
CA ARG A 403 -14.18 -26.55 17.00
C ARG A 403 -13.65 -26.49 15.58
N TYR A 404 -12.35 -26.26 15.42
CA TYR A 404 -11.68 -26.32 14.12
C TYR A 404 -11.83 -27.71 13.49
N ALA A 405 -11.50 -28.79 14.21
CA ALA A 405 -11.57 -30.14 13.65
C ALA A 405 -13.01 -30.55 13.28
N GLU A 406 -13.99 -30.21 14.11
CA GLU A 406 -15.42 -30.44 13.82
C GLU A 406 -15.89 -29.65 12.59
N PHE A 407 -15.42 -28.40 12.44
CA PHE A 407 -15.75 -27.53 11.31
C PHE A 407 -15.04 -27.94 10.01
N SER A 408 -13.74 -28.23 10.06
CA SER A 408 -12.97 -28.70 8.91
C SER A 408 -13.49 -30.05 8.43
N GLY A 409 -13.72 -31.00 9.35
CA GLY A 409 -14.28 -32.31 9.00
C GLY A 409 -15.65 -32.22 8.31
N ALA A 410 -16.51 -31.30 8.76
CA ALA A 410 -17.79 -31.04 8.08
C ALA A 410 -17.58 -30.46 6.68
N LEU A 411 -16.67 -29.49 6.50
CA LEU A 411 -16.38 -28.89 5.19
C LEU A 411 -15.73 -29.86 4.21
N VAL A 412 -14.80 -30.70 4.68
CA VAL A 412 -14.15 -31.73 3.86
C VAL A 412 -15.16 -32.77 3.39
N SER A 413 -16.08 -33.23 4.26
CA SER A 413 -17.15 -34.16 3.87
C SER A 413 -18.09 -33.57 2.79
N ILE A 414 -18.32 -32.25 2.83
CA ILE A 414 -19.11 -31.54 1.82
C ILE A 414 -18.30 -31.40 0.52
N ASN A 415 -16.99 -31.14 0.61
CA ASN A 415 -16.08 -30.96 -0.53
C ASN A 415 -15.80 -32.28 -1.28
N GLU A 416 -15.79 -33.43 -0.59
CA GLU A 416 -15.70 -34.75 -1.23
C GLU A 416 -16.89 -35.00 -2.18
N SER A 417 -18.06 -34.43 -1.87
CA SER A 417 -19.23 -34.50 -2.75
C SER A 417 -19.14 -33.54 -3.95
N PHE A 418 -18.39 -32.44 -3.83
CA PHE A 418 -18.25 -31.38 -4.83
C PHE A 418 -16.88 -30.68 -4.71
N PRO A 419 -15.86 -31.08 -5.50
CA PRO A 419 -14.51 -30.55 -5.35
C PRO A 419 -14.39 -29.09 -5.82
N ASP A 420 -13.92 -28.20 -4.93
CA ASP A 420 -13.56 -26.80 -5.24
C ASP A 420 -12.09 -26.49 -4.86
N GLU A 421 -11.25 -26.26 -5.89
CA GLU A 421 -9.83 -25.91 -5.74
C GLU A 421 -9.58 -24.61 -4.93
N ARG A 422 -10.57 -23.72 -4.81
CA ARG A 422 -10.45 -22.51 -3.99
C ARG A 422 -10.72 -22.79 -2.52
N LEU A 423 -11.71 -23.63 -2.23
CA LEU A 423 -11.99 -24.10 -0.88
C LEU A 423 -10.79 -24.87 -0.32
N ASP A 424 -10.18 -25.75 -1.11
CA ASP A 424 -8.96 -26.49 -0.72
C ASP A 424 -7.81 -25.55 -0.31
N ARG A 425 -7.65 -24.44 -1.04
CA ARG A 425 -6.65 -23.41 -0.72
C ARG A 425 -6.96 -22.67 0.57
N LEU A 426 -8.24 -22.38 0.84
CA LEU A 426 -8.64 -21.69 2.08
C LEU A 426 -8.59 -22.61 3.29
N LEU A 427 -8.98 -23.88 3.15
CA LEU A 427 -8.81 -24.91 4.18
C LEU A 427 -7.34 -25.12 4.52
N SER A 428 -6.46 -25.20 3.51
CA SER A 428 -5.01 -25.26 3.71
C SER A 428 -4.48 -24.04 4.49
N LYS A 429 -4.98 -22.84 4.19
CA LYS A 429 -4.60 -21.62 4.94
C LYS A 429 -5.10 -21.66 6.38
N LEU A 430 -6.34 -22.07 6.59
CA LEU A 430 -6.92 -22.22 7.93
C LEU A 430 -6.13 -23.23 8.76
N GLN A 431 -5.74 -24.35 8.17
CA GLN A 431 -4.90 -25.37 8.79
C GLN A 431 -3.56 -24.77 9.28
N SER A 432 -2.87 -24.02 8.42
CA SER A 432 -1.60 -23.37 8.78
C SER A 432 -1.75 -22.35 9.91
N GLU A 433 -2.84 -21.57 9.92
CA GLU A 433 -3.08 -20.60 11.01
C GLU A 433 -3.42 -21.29 12.34
N VAL A 434 -4.14 -22.42 12.30
CA VAL A 434 -4.42 -23.23 13.49
C VAL A 434 -3.13 -23.85 14.02
N GLU A 435 -2.25 -24.37 13.16
CA GLU A 435 -0.93 -24.88 13.57
C GLU A 435 -0.12 -23.78 14.27
N ASN A 436 -0.05 -22.58 13.67
CA ASN A 436 0.63 -21.42 14.26
C ASN A 436 0.00 -21.01 15.59
N PHE A 437 -1.33 -21.05 15.70
CA PHE A 437 -2.03 -20.76 16.95
C PHE A 437 -1.69 -21.76 18.05
N ILE A 438 -1.69 -23.07 17.76
CA ILE A 438 -1.34 -24.10 18.75
C ILE A 438 0.12 -23.95 19.19
N LEU A 439 1.04 -23.65 18.27
CA LEU A 439 2.44 -23.38 18.62
C LEU A 439 2.60 -22.16 19.52
N ARG A 440 1.85 -21.07 19.26
CA ARG A 440 1.82 -19.89 20.14
C ARG A 440 1.27 -20.23 21.53
N MET A 441 0.21 -21.03 21.61
CA MET A 441 -0.33 -21.52 22.89
C MET A 441 0.65 -22.43 23.63
N ALA A 442 1.34 -23.32 22.93
CA ALA A 442 2.35 -24.20 23.52
C ALA A 442 3.52 -23.39 24.10
N ALA A 443 3.89 -22.25 23.50
CA ALA A 443 4.98 -21.41 24.00
C ALA A 443 4.69 -20.71 25.33
N GLU A 444 3.42 -20.63 25.76
CA GLU A 444 3.04 -20.06 27.06
C GLU A 444 3.38 -21.01 28.23
N PHE A 445 3.60 -22.31 27.99
CA PHE A 445 3.98 -23.24 29.05
C PHE A 445 5.48 -23.12 29.37
N PRO A 446 5.85 -23.09 30.67
CA PRO A 446 7.23 -22.86 31.10
C PRO A 446 8.16 -24.06 30.84
N ALA A 447 7.63 -25.29 30.89
CA ALA A 447 8.43 -26.51 30.76
C ALA A 447 8.28 -27.13 29.36
N ARG A 448 9.40 -27.45 28.68
CA ARG A 448 9.40 -28.08 27.35
C ARG A 448 8.54 -29.35 27.30
N LYS A 449 8.59 -30.15 28.36
CA LYS A 449 7.76 -31.33 28.54
C LYS A 449 6.26 -31.03 28.44
N GLU A 450 5.79 -29.96 29.09
CA GLU A 450 4.38 -29.55 29.07
C GLU A 450 3.96 -29.03 27.69
N GLN A 451 4.85 -28.27 27.02
CA GLN A 451 4.63 -27.82 25.64
C GLN A 451 4.37 -28.99 24.69
N LEU A 452 5.19 -30.05 24.81
CA LEU A 452 5.08 -31.25 23.97
C LEU A 452 3.80 -32.04 24.27
N ILE A 453 3.45 -32.23 25.55
CA ILE A 453 2.20 -32.92 25.91
C ILE A 453 0.98 -32.15 25.37
N PHE A 454 0.97 -30.82 25.51
CA PHE A 454 -0.11 -30.00 24.96
C PHE A 454 -0.23 -30.13 23.44
N LEU A 455 0.90 -30.11 22.71
CA LEU A 455 0.92 -30.30 21.25
C LEU A 455 0.39 -31.69 20.86
N ILE A 456 0.86 -32.75 21.52
CA ILE A 456 0.42 -34.13 21.27
C ILE A 456 -1.09 -34.26 21.48
N ASN A 457 -1.60 -33.78 22.62
CA ASN A 457 -3.02 -33.87 22.96
C ASN A 457 -3.91 -33.13 21.94
N ASN A 458 -3.48 -31.96 21.48
CA ASN A 458 -4.22 -31.19 20.48
C ASN A 458 -4.17 -31.85 19.09
N TYR A 459 -3.02 -32.35 18.65
CA TYR A 459 -2.91 -33.04 17.36
C TYR A 459 -3.66 -34.36 17.33
N ASP A 460 -3.61 -35.14 18.42
CA ASP A 460 -4.34 -36.41 18.55
C ASP A 460 -5.86 -36.20 18.48
N MET A 461 -6.38 -35.21 19.21
CA MET A 461 -7.81 -34.91 19.19
C MET A 461 -8.28 -34.41 17.82
N MET A 462 -7.53 -33.51 17.17
CA MET A 462 -7.88 -33.04 15.83
C MET A 462 -7.83 -34.17 14.80
N LEU A 463 -6.82 -35.04 14.89
CA LEU A 463 -6.70 -36.20 14.01
C LEU A 463 -7.89 -37.15 14.21
N GLY A 464 -8.26 -37.45 15.45
CA GLY A 464 -9.41 -38.31 15.77
C GLY A 464 -10.72 -37.80 15.18
N VAL A 465 -11.02 -36.50 15.34
CA VAL A 465 -12.26 -35.90 14.82
C VAL A 465 -12.27 -35.82 13.29
N ILE A 466 -11.13 -35.52 12.66
CA ILE A 466 -11.03 -35.45 11.19
C ILE A 466 -11.16 -36.86 10.59
N SER A 467 -10.51 -37.87 11.17
CA SER A 467 -10.59 -39.25 10.69
C SER A 467 -11.97 -39.89 10.87
N GLU A 468 -12.80 -39.42 11.81
CA GLU A 468 -14.17 -39.89 11.97
C GLU A 468 -15.13 -39.33 10.90
N ARG A 469 -14.83 -38.14 10.35
CA ARG A 469 -15.74 -37.39 9.47
C ARG A 469 -15.30 -37.29 8.01
N ALA A 470 -14.02 -37.46 7.73
CA ALA A 470 -13.42 -37.41 6.40
C ALA A 470 -12.72 -38.75 6.08
N SER A 471 -12.46 -39.02 4.80
CA SER A 471 -11.65 -40.19 4.42
C SER A 471 -10.30 -40.19 5.15
N GLU A 472 -9.85 -41.36 5.62
CA GLU A 472 -8.55 -41.54 6.30
C GLU A 472 -7.35 -41.10 5.44
N GLU A 473 -7.56 -40.96 4.12
CA GLU A 473 -6.56 -40.53 3.14
C GLU A 473 -6.54 -39.00 2.88
N SER A 474 -7.33 -38.22 3.62
CA SER A 474 -7.34 -36.76 3.44
C SER A 474 -5.97 -36.13 3.72
N ARG A 475 -5.61 -35.12 2.91
CA ARG A 475 -4.33 -34.40 3.02
C ARG A 475 -4.12 -33.76 4.40
N GLU A 476 -5.19 -33.26 5.03
CA GLU A 476 -5.16 -32.69 6.37
C GLU A 476 -4.84 -33.75 7.44
N ALA A 477 -5.50 -34.92 7.38
CA ALA A 477 -5.23 -36.02 8.31
C ALA A 477 -3.79 -36.53 8.19
N GLY A 478 -3.25 -36.64 6.98
CA GLY A 478 -1.86 -37.02 6.75
C GLY A 478 -0.85 -36.04 7.36
N SER A 479 -1.13 -34.73 7.27
CA SER A 479 -0.27 -33.69 7.86
C SER A 479 -0.27 -33.72 9.38
N PHE A 480 -1.43 -33.79 10.04
CA PHE A 480 -1.49 -33.89 11.51
C PHE A 480 -0.91 -35.20 12.03
N ARG A 481 -1.05 -36.32 11.30
CA ARG A 481 -0.42 -37.61 11.65
C ARG A 481 1.11 -37.50 11.68
N SER A 482 1.70 -36.84 10.68
CA SER A 482 3.15 -36.61 10.63
C SER A 482 3.63 -35.72 11.79
N LEU A 483 2.90 -34.63 12.06
CA LEU A 483 3.20 -33.71 13.17
C LEU A 483 3.10 -34.39 14.53
N LEU A 484 2.06 -35.20 14.75
CA LEU A 484 1.86 -35.99 15.96
C LEU A 484 3.04 -36.96 16.19
N GLY A 485 3.44 -37.69 15.14
CA GLY A 485 4.60 -38.59 15.19
C GLY A 485 5.89 -37.85 15.57
N ALA A 486 6.16 -36.72 14.93
CA ALA A 486 7.36 -35.91 15.19
C ALA A 486 7.41 -35.40 16.64
N ARG A 487 6.30 -34.87 17.16
CA ARG A 487 6.24 -34.36 18.55
C ARG A 487 6.26 -35.48 19.60
N THR A 488 5.69 -36.63 19.28
CA THR A 488 5.77 -37.81 20.14
C THR A 488 7.22 -38.30 20.26
N GLN A 489 7.96 -38.35 19.16
CA GLN A 489 9.38 -38.72 19.18
C GLN A 489 10.20 -37.72 20.00
N GLU A 490 9.97 -36.42 19.81
CA GLU A 490 10.64 -35.37 20.58
C GLU A 490 10.33 -35.47 22.09
N TYR A 491 9.09 -35.79 22.45
CA TYR A 491 8.70 -36.02 23.84
C TYR A 491 9.40 -37.23 24.47
N ILE A 492 9.52 -38.33 23.72
CA ILE A 492 10.23 -39.52 24.16
C ILE A 492 11.71 -39.19 24.42
N GLU A 493 12.36 -38.45 23.53
CA GLU A 493 13.76 -38.02 23.71
C GLU A 493 13.92 -37.12 24.95
N GLU A 494 13.04 -36.14 25.14
CA GLU A 494 13.08 -35.23 26.29
C GLU A 494 12.89 -35.96 27.63
N VAL A 495 12.00 -36.97 27.68
CA VAL A 495 11.76 -37.78 28.88
C VAL A 495 12.90 -38.76 29.17
N LEU A 496 13.52 -39.32 28.12
CA LEU A 496 14.61 -40.30 28.27
C LEU A 496 15.98 -39.65 28.48
N SER A 497 16.18 -38.42 28.02
CA SER A 497 17.46 -37.68 28.10
C SER A 497 18.06 -37.60 29.52
N PRO A 498 17.28 -37.31 30.59
CA PRO A 498 17.81 -37.27 31.95
C PRO A 498 18.35 -38.62 32.47
N TYR A 499 17.86 -39.75 31.94
CA TYR A 499 18.19 -41.10 32.43
C TYR A 499 19.17 -41.83 31.51
N PHE A 500 19.06 -41.64 30.21
CA PHE A 500 19.79 -42.37 29.17
C PHE A 500 20.45 -41.45 28.14
N GLY A 501 20.61 -40.15 28.43
CA GLY A 501 21.13 -39.16 27.49
C GLY A 501 22.49 -39.53 26.90
N SER A 502 23.42 -40.03 27.72
CA SER A 502 24.75 -40.48 27.26
C SER A 502 24.67 -41.66 26.29
N LEU A 503 23.77 -42.61 26.54
CA LEU A 503 23.51 -43.76 25.67
C LEU A 503 22.86 -43.29 24.35
N MET A 504 21.89 -42.38 24.40
CA MET A 504 21.27 -41.84 23.20
C MET A 504 22.25 -41.06 22.33
N THR A 505 23.14 -40.25 22.92
CA THR A 505 24.19 -39.55 22.17
C THR A 505 25.20 -40.51 21.56
N PHE A 506 25.56 -41.58 22.27
CA PHE A 506 26.45 -42.61 21.76
C PHE A 506 25.82 -43.35 20.58
N VAL A 507 24.54 -43.73 20.67
CA VAL A 507 23.82 -44.38 19.58
C VAL A 507 23.70 -43.46 18.36
N LYS A 508 23.35 -42.18 18.54
CA LYS A 508 23.27 -41.21 17.43
C LYS A 508 24.62 -40.96 16.75
N ASP A 509 25.72 -40.89 17.52
CA ASP A 509 27.08 -40.73 16.97
C ASP A 509 27.55 -42.01 16.26
N ALA A 510 27.25 -43.18 16.82
CA ALA A 510 27.54 -44.48 16.21
C ALA A 510 26.76 -44.65 14.89
N GLU A 511 25.46 -44.38 14.86
CA GLU A 511 24.61 -44.42 13.66
C GLU A 511 25.15 -43.47 12.59
N SER A 512 25.47 -42.21 12.93
CA SER A 512 26.01 -41.24 11.98
C SER A 512 27.38 -41.66 11.40
N ARG A 513 28.24 -42.27 12.22
CA ARG A 513 29.55 -42.78 11.77
C ARG A 513 29.43 -44.03 10.92
N ILE A 514 28.45 -44.89 11.20
CA ILE A 514 28.12 -46.05 10.37
C ILE A 514 27.59 -45.59 9.01
N GLU A 515 26.66 -44.63 8.97
CA GLU A 515 26.14 -44.06 7.72
C GLU A 515 27.21 -43.37 6.87
N ARG A 516 28.24 -42.80 7.51
CA ARG A 516 29.42 -42.21 6.84
C ARG A 516 30.49 -43.23 6.44
N GLY A 517 30.24 -44.53 6.64
CA GLY A 517 31.15 -45.61 6.26
C GLY A 517 32.39 -45.77 7.17
N GLN A 518 32.38 -45.18 8.37
CA GLN A 518 33.51 -45.18 9.32
C GLN A 518 33.35 -46.25 10.42
N ALA A 519 32.76 -47.40 10.09
CA ALA A 519 32.45 -48.46 11.05
C ALA A 519 33.70 -49.05 11.75
N ASP A 520 34.85 -49.10 11.08
CA ASP A 520 36.08 -49.69 11.64
C ASP A 520 36.78 -48.81 12.67
N SER A 521 36.44 -47.52 12.77
CA SER A 521 37.00 -46.60 13.78
C SER A 521 36.42 -46.80 15.19
N MET A 522 35.34 -47.57 15.33
CA MET A 522 34.71 -47.88 16.62
C MET A 522 35.33 -49.07 17.36
N LYS A 523 36.17 -49.87 16.71
CA LYS A 523 36.79 -51.06 17.32
C LYS A 523 38.08 -50.77 18.09
N THR A 524 38.55 -49.53 18.10
CA THR A 524 39.92 -49.17 18.55
C THR A 524 39.97 -48.16 19.70
N GLN A 525 38.85 -47.87 20.37
CA GLN A 525 38.84 -47.05 21.59
C GLN A 525 38.12 -47.80 22.72
N ASP A 526 38.86 -48.67 23.40
CA ASP A 526 38.62 -49.10 24.79
C ASP A 526 39.40 -48.20 25.74
#